data_AF-C9K116-F1
#
_entry.id   AF-C9K116-F1
#
_cell.length_a   1.000
_cell.length_b   1.000
_cell.length_c   1.000
_cell.angle_alpha   90.00
_cell.angle_beta   90.00
_cell.angle_gamma   90.00
#
_symmetry.space_group_name_H-M   'P 1'
#
loop_
_entity.id
_entity.type
_entity.pdbx_description
1 polymer ?
#
loop_
_entity_poly.entity_id
_entity_poly.type
_entity_poly.pdbx_seq_one_letter_code
_entity_poly.pdbx_strand_id
1 'polypeptide(L)'
;GVPLKPRKELRFTELQSGHLEVKWSSKFNISIEPVIYVVQRRWNYGIHPSEDDATHWQTVAQTTDERVQLTDIRPSRWYQFRVAAVNVHGTRGFTAPSKHFR
;
A
#
# COMPACT_ATOMS: atom_id res chain seq x y z
N GLY A 1 21.90 5.96 -2.29
CA GLY A 1 21.36 6.09 -0.92
C GLY A 1 19.95 5.51 -0.82
N VAL A 2 19.48 5.15 0.37
CA VAL A 2 18.14 4.53 0.58
C VAL A 2 17.01 5.49 0.19
N PRO A 3 15.95 5.04 -0.52
CA PRO A 3 14.87 5.91 -0.99
C PRO A 3 14.04 6.47 0.17
N LEU A 4 13.38 7.61 -0.07
CA LEU A 4 12.42 8.17 0.87
C LEU A 4 11.16 7.31 0.87
N LYS A 5 10.47 7.26 2.02
CA LYS A 5 9.13 6.67 2.08
C LYS A 5 8.21 7.44 1.13
N PRO A 6 7.28 6.75 0.43
CA PRO A 6 6.18 7.41 -0.25
C PRO A 6 5.41 8.34 0.69
N ARG A 7 4.64 9.27 0.13
CA ARG A 7 3.70 10.06 0.92
C ARG A 7 2.70 9.11 1.58
N LYS A 8 2.36 9.43 2.84
CA LYS A 8 1.41 8.64 3.63
C LYS A 8 -0.01 8.58 3.04
N GLU A 9 -0.36 9.56 2.20
CA GLU A 9 -1.68 9.64 1.58
C GLU A 9 -1.75 8.70 0.38
N LEU A 10 -2.37 7.55 0.61
CA LEU A 10 -2.78 6.62 -0.44
C LEU A 10 -4.14 7.04 -0.98
N ARG A 11 -4.33 6.88 -2.29
CA ARG A 11 -5.61 7.09 -2.99
C ARG A 11 -6.17 5.74 -3.41
N PHE A 12 -7.47 5.60 -3.25
CA PHE A 12 -8.23 4.39 -3.55
C PHE A 12 -9.29 4.72 -4.59
N THR A 13 -9.31 3.96 -5.68
CA THR A 13 -10.30 4.12 -6.76
C THR A 13 -10.87 2.75 -7.09
N GLU A 14 -12.19 2.58 -6.91
CA GLU A 14 -12.89 1.41 -7.44
C GLU A 14 -13.07 1.57 -8.95
N LEU A 15 -12.58 0.59 -9.70
CA LEU A 15 -12.70 0.55 -11.16
C LEU A 15 -14.03 -0.09 -11.56
N GLN A 16 -14.49 0.20 -12.77
CA GLN A 16 -15.72 -0.40 -13.32
C GLN A 16 -15.69 -1.94 -13.35
N SER A 17 -14.50 -2.53 -13.39
CA SER A 17 -14.31 -3.98 -13.30
C SER A 17 -14.54 -4.58 -11.90
N GLY A 18 -14.77 -3.75 -10.88
CA GLY A 18 -14.82 -4.15 -9.47
C GLY A 18 -13.45 -4.30 -8.81
N HIS A 19 -12.36 -3.97 -9.52
CA HIS A 19 -11.01 -3.98 -8.96
C HIS A 19 -10.74 -2.69 -8.19
N LEU A 20 -9.86 -2.77 -7.19
CA LEU A 20 -9.38 -1.60 -6.46
C LEU A 20 -8.03 -1.14 -7.00
N GLU A 21 -7.95 0.09 -7.50
CA GLU A 21 -6.67 0.76 -7.73
C GLU A 21 -6.21 1.45 -6.45
N VAL A 22 -4.99 1.13 -6.00
CA VAL A 22 -4.31 1.81 -4.90
C VAL A 22 -3.15 2.59 -5.50
N LYS A 23 -3.13 3.92 -5.29
CA LYS A 23 -2.10 4.82 -5.82
C LYS A 23 -1.41 5.58 -4.70
N TRP A 24 -0.11 5.77 -4.84
CA TRP A 24 0.69 6.63 -3.96
C TRP A 24 1.45 7.68 -4.79
N SER A 25 2.18 8.53 -4.09
CA SER A 25 3.12 9.46 -4.72
C SER A 25 4.39 9.51 -3.89
N SER A 26 5.53 9.57 -4.56
CA SER A 26 6.80 9.74 -3.88
C SER A 26 7.17 11.21 -3.76
N LYS A 27 7.83 11.59 -2.67
CA LYS A 27 8.60 12.84 -2.66
C LYS A 27 9.75 12.61 -3.62
N PHE A 28 10.01 13.58 -4.52
CA PHE A 28 11.07 13.58 -5.54
C PHE A 28 12.07 12.43 -5.39
N ASN A 29 12.16 11.55 -6.38
CA ASN A 29 12.99 10.34 -6.29
C ASN A 29 14.48 10.75 -6.23
N ILE A 30 15.01 11.02 -5.04
CA ILE A 30 16.43 11.37 -4.81
C ILE A 30 17.31 10.09 -4.83
N SER A 31 16.78 8.97 -5.31
CA SER A 31 17.53 7.74 -5.51
C SER A 31 18.03 7.71 -6.95
N ILE A 32 19.35 7.63 -7.11
CA ILE A 32 20.00 7.35 -8.40
C ILE A 32 19.72 5.88 -8.81
N GLU A 33 19.56 5.01 -7.81
CA GLU A 33 19.26 3.60 -8.01
C GLU A 33 17.77 3.37 -8.33
N PRO A 34 17.44 2.34 -9.14
CA PRO A 34 16.06 1.93 -9.37
C PRO A 34 15.31 1.66 -8.07
N VAL A 35 14.07 2.15 -7.99
CA VAL A 35 13.20 1.98 -6.83
C VAL A 35 12.06 1.03 -7.18
N ILE A 36 11.86 0.04 -6.33
CA ILE A 36 10.69 -0.86 -6.34
C ILE A 36 9.84 -0.52 -5.12
N TYR A 37 8.54 -0.45 -5.32
CA TYR A 37 7.56 -0.31 -4.26
C TYR A 37 7.03 -1.67 -3.83
N VAL A 38 7.06 -1.94 -2.52
CA VAL A 38 6.43 -3.10 -1.91
C VAL A 38 5.13 -2.65 -1.27
N VAL A 39 4.01 -3.22 -1.69
CA VAL A 39 2.68 -2.93 -1.16
C VAL A 39 2.25 -4.06 -0.24
N GLN A 40 1.88 -3.70 0.98
CA GLN A 40 1.27 -4.62 1.93
C GLN A 40 -0.15 -4.23 2.28
N ARG A 41 -0.96 -5.24 2.59
CA ARG A 41 -2.35 -5.14 3.00
C ARG A 41 -2.57 -5.91 4.30
N ARG A 42 -3.45 -5.41 5.15
CA ARG A 42 -4.12 -6.20 6.20
C ARG A 42 -5.61 -5.88 6.19
N TRP A 43 -6.41 -6.69 6.86
CA TRP A 43 -7.84 -6.44 6.96
C TRP A 43 -8.45 -7.04 8.22
N ASN A 44 -9.60 -6.53 8.65
CA ASN A 44 -10.45 -7.12 9.68
C ASN A 44 -11.89 -7.25 9.18
N TYR A 45 -12.66 -8.17 9.77
CA TYR A 45 -14.11 -8.25 9.56
C TYR A 45 -14.85 -7.27 10.48
N GLY A 46 -16.07 -6.88 10.08
CA GLY A 46 -17.03 -6.22 10.96
C GLY A 46 -17.68 -4.97 10.39
N ILE A 47 -18.59 -4.38 11.17
CA ILE A 47 -19.27 -3.13 10.79
C ILE A 47 -18.43 -1.88 11.07
N HIS A 48 -17.38 -1.99 11.90
CA HIS A 48 -16.42 -0.93 12.23
C HIS A 48 -14.97 -1.37 11.94
N PRO A 49 -14.06 -0.42 11.63
CA PRO A 49 -12.64 -0.71 11.49
C PRO A 49 -11.99 -1.09 12.84
N SER A 50 -11.04 -2.03 12.84
CA SER A 50 -10.31 -2.47 14.03
C SER A 50 -8.87 -2.88 13.66
N GLU A 51 -7.88 -2.26 14.32
CA GLU A 51 -6.48 -2.66 14.12
C GLU A 51 -6.07 -3.87 14.95
N ASP A 52 -6.71 -4.08 16.10
CA ASP A 52 -6.44 -5.20 17.01
C ASP A 52 -6.94 -6.52 16.43
N ASP A 53 -8.06 -6.49 15.70
CA ASP A 53 -8.64 -7.67 15.02
C ASP A 53 -8.10 -7.86 13.61
N ALA A 54 -7.17 -7.03 13.17
CA ALA A 54 -6.65 -7.09 11.81
C ALA A 54 -5.70 -8.29 11.62
N THR A 55 -5.79 -8.92 10.45
CA THR A 55 -4.82 -9.94 10.04
C THR A 55 -3.39 -9.40 10.08
N HIS A 56 -2.42 -10.30 10.06
CA HIS A 56 -1.05 -9.90 9.76
C HIS A 56 -0.95 -9.21 8.39
N TRP A 57 0.05 -8.33 8.26
CA TRP A 57 0.38 -7.70 6.99
C TRP A 57 0.84 -8.72 5.97
N GLN A 58 0.26 -8.68 4.78
CA GLN A 58 0.63 -9.54 3.64
C GLN A 58 1.11 -8.68 2.48
N THR A 59 2.21 -9.10 1.85
CA THR A 59 2.68 -8.49 0.59
C THR A 59 1.74 -8.88 -0.53
N VAL A 60 1.15 -7.88 -1.18
CA VAL A 60 0.19 -8.06 -2.28
C VAL A 60 0.77 -7.66 -3.63
N ALA A 61 1.82 -6.83 -3.65
CA ALA A 61 2.52 -6.47 -4.88
C ALA A 61 3.95 -5.97 -4.64
N GLN A 62 4.77 -6.13 -5.67
CA GLN A 62 6.04 -5.45 -5.86
C GLN A 62 6.03 -4.83 -7.27
N THR A 63 6.25 -3.52 -7.39
CA THR A 63 6.09 -2.80 -8.66
C THR A 63 7.01 -1.59 -8.76
N THR A 64 7.35 -1.18 -9.99
CA THR A 64 8.04 0.09 -10.28
C THR A 64 7.06 1.26 -10.43
N ASP A 65 5.78 0.97 -10.67
CA ASP A 65 4.74 1.98 -10.80
C ASP A 65 4.31 2.51 -9.43
N GLU A 66 3.84 3.76 -9.38
CA GLU A 66 3.27 4.33 -8.15
C GLU A 66 1.80 3.91 -7.91
N ARG A 67 1.41 2.75 -8.44
CA ARG A 67 0.05 2.18 -8.30
C ARG A 67 0.04 0.66 -8.40
N VAL A 68 -1.03 0.07 -7.88
CA VAL A 68 -1.37 -1.35 -8.08
C VAL A 68 -2.88 -1.50 -8.27
N GLN A 69 -3.30 -2.46 -9.08
CA GLN A 69 -4.70 -2.90 -9.16
C GLN A 69 -4.86 -4.25 -8.45
N LEU A 70 -5.83 -4.33 -7.54
CA LEU A 70 -6.12 -5.51 -6.73
C LEU A 70 -7.48 -6.08 -7.11
N THR A 71 -7.53 -7.38 -7.37
CA THR A 71 -8.73 -8.09 -7.82
C THR A 71 -9.42 -8.88 -6.71
N ASP A 72 -8.75 -9.06 -5.56
CA ASP A 72 -9.18 -9.91 -4.45
C ASP A 72 -9.73 -9.11 -3.26
N ILE A 73 -10.27 -7.91 -3.52
CA ILE A 73 -10.99 -7.11 -2.53
C ILE A 73 -12.37 -7.73 -2.30
N ARG A 74 -12.75 -7.89 -1.03
CA ARG A 74 -13.99 -8.53 -0.62
C ARG A 74 -14.87 -7.55 0.13
N PRO A 75 -16.19 -7.58 -0.10
CA PRO A 75 -17.12 -6.83 0.72
C PRO A 75 -17.03 -7.30 2.18
N SER A 76 -17.50 -6.47 3.12
CA SER A 76 -17.52 -6.73 4.58
C SER A 76 -16.17 -6.76 5.30
N ARG A 77 -15.08 -6.39 4.61
CA ARG A 77 -13.75 -6.24 5.21
C ARG A 77 -13.34 -4.78 5.23
N TRP A 78 -12.71 -4.39 6.32
CA TRP A 78 -12.00 -3.11 6.40
C TRP A 78 -10.54 -3.37 6.09
N TYR A 79 -10.03 -2.71 5.06
CA TYR A 79 -8.67 -2.85 4.57
C TYR A 79 -7.79 -1.69 5.02
N GLN A 80 -6.52 -1.99 5.31
CA GLN A 80 -5.46 -1.00 5.40
C GLN A 80 -4.30 -1.39 4.51
N PHE A 81 -3.62 -0.38 3.99
CA PHE A 81 -2.48 -0.54 3.10
C PHE A 81 -1.28 0.23 3.63
N ARG A 82 -0.08 -0.27 3.35
CA ARG A 82 1.18 0.42 3.59
C ARG A 82 2.16 0.14 2.47
N VAL A 83 3.01 1.12 2.15
CA VAL A 83 3.95 1.03 1.03
C VAL A 83 5.37 1.31 1.51
N ALA A 84 6.35 0.54 1.04
CA ALA A 84 7.76 0.82 1.22
C ALA A 84 8.42 1.05 -0.14
N ALA A 85 9.32 2.03 -0.21
CA ALA A 85 10.24 2.17 -1.34
C ALA A 85 11.54 1.42 -1.02
N VAL A 86 12.05 0.64 -1.97
CA VAL A 86 13.21 -0.24 -1.80
C VAL A 86 14.15 -0.06 -3.00
N ASN A 87 15.44 0.07 -2.75
CA ASN A 87 16.48 -0.04 -3.78
C ASN A 87 17.60 -0.96 -3.30
N VAL A 88 18.69 -1.06 -4.08
CA VAL A 88 19.86 -1.91 -3.76
C VAL A 88 20.52 -1.58 -2.41
N HIS A 89 20.32 -0.37 -1.87
CA HIS A 89 20.84 0.02 -0.57
C HIS A 89 19.88 -0.26 0.59
N GLY A 90 18.67 -0.76 0.32
CA GLY A 90 17.65 -1.11 1.30
C GLY A 90 16.43 -0.19 1.31
N THR A 91 15.81 -0.02 2.48
CA THR A 91 14.57 0.73 2.66
C THR A 91 14.53 1.50 3.99
N ARG A 92 13.77 2.60 4.04
CA ARG A 92 13.41 3.28 5.30
C ARG A 92 12.21 2.62 6.01
N GLY A 93 11.70 1.51 5.48
CA GLY A 93 10.51 0.81 5.97
C GLY A 93 9.23 1.36 5.37
N PHE A 94 8.11 0.79 5.81
CA PHE A 94 6.78 1.15 5.31
C PHE A 94 6.33 2.55 5.77
N THR A 95 5.38 3.13 5.01
CA THR A 95 4.54 4.24 5.48
C THR A 95 3.77 3.84 6.74
N ALA A 96 3.23 4.84 7.44
CA ALA A 96 2.11 4.56 8.34
C ALA A 96 0.99 3.83 7.56
N PRO A 97 0.22 2.95 8.22
CA PRO A 97 -0.98 2.37 7.62
C PRO A 97 -1.90 3.46 7.09
N SER A 98 -2.57 3.20 5.98
CA SER A 98 -3.62 4.09 5.47
C SER A 98 -4.79 4.18 6.45
N LYS A 99 -5.65 5.17 6.23
CA LYS A 99 -7.03 5.09 6.74
C LYS A 99 -7.66 3.79 6.24
N HIS A 100 -8.63 3.28 7.00
CA HIS A 100 -9.38 2.10 6.59
C HIS A 100 -10.18 2.40 5.30
N PHE A 101 -10.15 1.45 4.38
CA PHE A 101 -10.93 1.40 3.15
C PHE A 101 -11.93 0.25 3.25
N ARG A 102 -13.15 0.42 2.77
CA ARG A 102 -14.17 -0.63 2.72
C ARG A 102 -15.03 -0.46 1.49
#